data_AF-J6EU06-F1
#
_entry.id   AF-J6EU06-F1
#
_cell.length_a   1.000
_cell.length_b   1.000
_cell.length_c   1.000
_cell.angle_alpha   90.00
_cell.angle_beta   90.00
_cell.angle_gamma   90.00
#
_symmetry.space_group_name_H-M   'P 1'
#
loop_
_entity.id
_entity.type
_entity.pdbx_description
1 polymer ?
#
loop_
_entity_poly.entity_id
_entity_poly.type
_entity_poly.pdbx_seq_one_letter_code
_entity_poly.pdbx_strand_id
1 'polypeptide(L)'
;MFGLSRRMFSTTARVANQIAQSPAHVTPDVLPPVLVRLIQRSIAGREDAKSIDLPNPFLPSKPNGSWCPAWIPRRRQKQLLQLYPAHLLPPSPINPVEPVPVQWPSGTVINWVGEYKPKEYKSIYANRRQLFKGHKRERERAERKAEVDGRLETMDARIAEWKAEVAENKANSRSTLPF
;
A
#
# COMPACT_ATOMS: atom_id res chain seq x y z
N MET A 1 23.11 -4.34 -34.34
CA MET A 1 21.65 -4.34 -34.58
C MET A 1 21.06 -5.57 -33.90
N PHE A 2 20.47 -5.43 -32.71
CA PHE A 2 19.84 -6.56 -32.01
C PHE A 2 18.32 -6.47 -32.18
N GLY A 3 17.77 -7.40 -32.96
CA GLY A 3 16.34 -7.51 -33.24
C GLY A 3 15.58 -7.97 -32.02
N LEU A 4 14.66 -7.13 -31.54
CA LEU A 4 13.69 -7.48 -30.51
C LEU A 4 12.64 -8.43 -31.11
N SER A 5 12.74 -9.72 -30.79
CA SER A 5 11.71 -10.71 -31.12
C SER A 5 10.47 -10.44 -30.28
N ARG A 6 9.53 -9.65 -30.82
CA ARG A 6 8.15 -9.56 -30.34
C ARG A 6 7.46 -10.89 -30.64
N ARG A 7 7.39 -11.80 -29.66
CA ARG A 7 6.42 -12.90 -29.71
C ARG A 7 5.01 -12.31 -29.60
N MET A 8 4.37 -12.22 -30.77
CA MET A 8 2.99 -11.82 -30.99
C MET A 8 2.06 -12.81 -30.27
N PHE A 9 1.31 -12.34 -29.28
CA PHE A 9 0.11 -13.05 -28.80
C PHE A 9 -1.02 -12.78 -29.81
N SER A 10 -1.07 -13.60 -30.86
CA SER A 10 -2.10 -13.57 -31.91
C SER A 10 -3.21 -14.57 -31.58
N THR A 11 -4.15 -14.24 -30.69
CA THR A 11 -5.41 -15.01 -30.51
C THR A 11 -6.55 -14.20 -29.86
N THR A 12 -6.52 -12.86 -29.84
CA THR A 12 -7.53 -12.09 -29.08
C THR A 12 -8.89 -11.92 -29.78
N ALA A 13 -9.03 -12.24 -31.06
CA ALA A 13 -10.25 -11.91 -31.81
C ALA A 13 -11.41 -12.92 -31.68
N ARG A 14 -11.17 -14.18 -31.30
CA ARG A 14 -12.24 -15.21 -31.24
C ARG A 14 -13.02 -15.25 -29.93
N VAL A 15 -12.49 -14.70 -28.84
CA VAL A 15 -13.10 -14.84 -27.50
C VAL A 15 -14.24 -13.84 -27.27
N ALA A 16 -14.25 -12.68 -27.94
CA ALA A 16 -15.21 -11.61 -27.66
C ALA A 16 -16.68 -11.96 -27.97
N ASN A 17 -16.96 -12.84 -28.93
CA ASN A 17 -18.33 -13.08 -29.42
C ASN A 17 -19.08 -14.23 -28.74
N GLN A 18 -18.44 -15.04 -27.90
CA GLN A 18 -19.11 -16.14 -27.16
C GLN A 18 -19.60 -15.73 -25.74
N ILE A 19 -19.33 -14.50 -25.31
CA ILE A 19 -19.52 -14.04 -23.91
C ILE A 19 -20.97 -13.56 -23.63
N ALA A 20 -21.86 -13.57 -24.62
CA ALA A 20 -23.20 -12.98 -24.52
C ALA A 20 -24.25 -13.83 -23.77
N GLN A 21 -23.94 -15.08 -23.43
CA GLN A 21 -24.81 -15.94 -22.62
C GLN A 21 -24.04 -16.31 -21.36
N SER A 22 -24.49 -15.88 -20.18
CA SER A 22 -23.88 -16.25 -18.90
C SER A 22 -24.08 -17.76 -18.72
N PRO A 23 -23.05 -18.59 -18.96
CA PRO A 23 -23.21 -20.02 -18.82
C PRO A 23 -23.09 -20.35 -17.33
N ALA A 24 -23.89 -21.31 -16.84
CA ALA A 24 -23.77 -21.80 -15.46
C ALA A 24 -22.35 -22.33 -15.14
N HIS A 25 -21.57 -22.65 -16.18
CA HIS A 25 -20.24 -23.22 -16.10
C HIS A 25 -19.31 -22.68 -17.19
N VAL A 26 -18.02 -22.57 -16.87
CA VAL A 26 -16.98 -22.12 -17.82
C VAL A 26 -16.29 -23.33 -18.45
N THR A 27 -16.14 -23.32 -19.77
CA THR A 27 -15.38 -24.34 -20.52
C THR A 27 -13.90 -23.95 -20.67
N PRO A 28 -12.98 -24.92 -20.86
CA PRO A 28 -11.54 -24.64 -20.96
C PRO A 28 -11.15 -23.74 -22.14
N ASP A 29 -11.95 -23.69 -23.20
CA ASP A 29 -11.64 -22.92 -24.42
C ASP A 29 -11.67 -21.40 -24.19
N VAL A 30 -12.47 -20.95 -23.22
CA VAL A 30 -12.65 -19.53 -22.89
C VAL A 30 -11.69 -19.10 -21.77
N LEU A 31 -11.03 -20.05 -21.10
CA LEU A 31 -10.12 -19.76 -19.99
C LEU A 31 -8.74 -19.30 -20.47
N PRO A 32 -8.07 -18.44 -19.68
CA PRO A 32 -6.67 -18.11 -19.92
C PRO A 32 -5.79 -19.38 -19.99
N PRO A 33 -4.89 -19.50 -20.98
CA PRO A 33 -4.04 -20.69 -21.15
C PRO A 33 -3.19 -21.04 -19.93
N VAL A 34 -2.86 -20.05 -19.12
CA VAL A 34 -2.10 -20.24 -17.86
C VAL A 34 -2.92 -21.02 -16.84
N LEU A 35 -4.23 -20.76 -16.75
CA LEU A 35 -5.14 -21.48 -15.86
C LEU A 35 -5.43 -22.87 -16.38
N VAL A 36 -5.65 -23.02 -17.70
CA VAL A 36 -5.84 -24.31 -18.37
C VAL A 36 -4.66 -25.25 -18.05
N ARG A 37 -3.42 -24.77 -18.19
CA ARG A 37 -2.22 -25.58 -17.87
C ARG A 37 -2.11 -25.95 -16.40
N LEU A 38 -2.51 -25.05 -15.49
CA LEU A 38 -2.50 -25.34 -14.06
C LEU A 38 -3.52 -26.44 -13.74
N ILE A 39 -4.72 -26.30 -14.27
CA ILE A 39 -5.80 -27.25 -14.09
C ILE A 39 -5.38 -28.62 -14.62
N GLN A 40 -4.87 -28.69 -15.86
CA GLN A 40 -4.36 -29.93 -16.46
C GLN A 40 -3.32 -30.60 -15.56
N ARG A 41 -2.36 -29.83 -15.04
CA ARG A 41 -1.33 -30.35 -14.14
C ARG A 41 -1.91 -30.89 -12.83
N SER A 42 -2.96 -30.25 -12.31
CA SER A 42 -3.60 -30.68 -11.05
C SER A 42 -4.58 -31.84 -11.20
N ILE A 43 -5.17 -32.01 -12.39
CA ILE A 43 -6.13 -33.07 -12.70
C ILE A 43 -5.41 -34.36 -13.12
N ALA A 44 -4.19 -34.27 -13.66
CA ALA A 44 -3.39 -35.44 -14.02
C ALA A 44 -3.31 -36.44 -12.84
N GLY A 45 -4.05 -37.56 -12.95
CA GLY A 45 -4.18 -38.59 -11.92
C GLY A 45 -5.42 -38.52 -11.01
N ARG A 46 -6.39 -37.62 -11.27
CA ARG A 46 -7.65 -37.44 -10.51
C ARG A 46 -8.89 -37.29 -11.39
N GLU A 47 -8.88 -37.90 -12.58
CA GLU A 47 -9.85 -37.66 -13.64
C GLU A 47 -11.29 -38.11 -13.30
N ASP A 48 -11.46 -39.04 -12.35
CA ASP A 48 -12.77 -39.61 -11.97
C ASP A 48 -13.55 -38.78 -10.94
N ALA A 49 -12.94 -37.73 -10.38
CA ALA A 49 -13.59 -36.92 -9.36
C ALA A 49 -14.69 -36.04 -9.97
N LYS A 50 -15.88 -36.05 -9.33
CA LYS A 50 -17.00 -35.19 -9.72
C LYS A 50 -16.70 -33.71 -9.46
N SER A 51 -16.02 -33.40 -8.36
CA SER A 51 -15.60 -32.06 -7.99
C SER A 51 -14.19 -32.05 -7.43
N ILE A 52 -13.38 -31.08 -7.84
CA ILE A 52 -12.01 -30.90 -7.35
C ILE A 52 -11.84 -29.47 -6.82
N ASP A 53 -11.37 -29.40 -5.59
CA ASP A 53 -11.01 -28.16 -4.93
C ASP A 53 -9.54 -27.83 -5.21
N LEU A 54 -9.29 -26.77 -5.97
CA LEU A 54 -7.96 -26.32 -6.32
C LEU A 54 -7.57 -25.06 -5.56
N PRO A 55 -6.30 -24.93 -5.11
CA PRO A 55 -5.83 -23.72 -4.48
C PRO A 55 -5.85 -22.56 -5.48
N ASN A 56 -6.37 -21.42 -5.05
CA ASN A 56 -6.48 -20.23 -5.89
C ASN A 56 -5.08 -19.69 -6.28
N PRO A 57 -4.74 -19.64 -7.59
CA PRO A 57 -3.42 -19.21 -8.06
C PRO A 57 -3.14 -17.71 -7.86
N PHE A 58 -4.17 -16.92 -7.55
CA PHE A 58 -4.05 -15.48 -7.33
C PHE A 58 -3.74 -15.10 -5.88
N LEU A 59 -3.89 -16.06 -4.96
CA LEU A 59 -3.70 -15.84 -3.53
C LEU A 59 -2.37 -16.42 -3.06
N PRO A 60 -1.70 -15.77 -2.09
CA PRO A 60 -0.56 -16.38 -1.41
C PRO A 60 -1.04 -17.58 -0.59
N SER A 61 -0.23 -18.64 -0.57
CA SER A 61 -0.51 -19.86 0.18
C SER A 61 0.54 -20.11 1.26
N LYS A 62 0.22 -20.96 2.24
CA LYS A 62 1.12 -21.30 3.36
C LYS A 62 1.22 -22.81 3.55
N PRO A 63 1.77 -23.57 2.56
CA PRO A 63 1.76 -25.03 2.60
C PRO A 63 2.63 -25.60 3.74
N ASN A 64 3.83 -25.06 3.96
CA ASN A 64 4.81 -25.58 4.94
C ASN A 64 5.00 -24.64 6.13
N GLY A 65 4.00 -23.83 6.47
CA GLY A 65 4.14 -22.83 7.54
C GLY A 65 4.90 -21.55 7.15
N SER A 66 5.48 -21.47 5.95
CA SER A 66 6.04 -20.24 5.36
C SER A 66 5.10 -19.68 4.29
N TRP A 67 5.03 -18.35 4.20
CA TRP A 67 4.21 -17.69 3.19
C TRP A 67 4.89 -17.81 1.82
N CYS A 68 4.21 -18.48 0.89
CA CYS A 68 4.56 -18.48 -0.52
C CYS A 68 3.81 -17.34 -1.22
N PRO A 69 4.45 -16.61 -2.15
CA PRO A 69 3.75 -15.65 -2.98
C PRO A 69 2.70 -16.36 -3.85
N ALA A 70 1.70 -15.61 -4.31
CA ALA A 70 0.74 -16.12 -5.29
C ALA A 70 1.46 -16.62 -6.55
N TRP A 71 0.99 -17.73 -7.11
CA TRP A 71 1.60 -18.33 -8.30
C TRP A 71 1.54 -17.39 -9.50
N ILE A 72 0.42 -16.66 -9.64
CA ILE A 72 0.27 -15.59 -10.63
C ILE A 72 0.41 -14.24 -9.90
N PRO A 73 1.45 -13.44 -10.21
CA PRO A 73 1.69 -12.18 -9.50
C PRO A 73 0.64 -11.12 -9.86
N ARG A 74 0.41 -10.16 -8.96
CA ARG A 74 -0.60 -9.08 -9.11
C ARG A 74 -0.55 -8.35 -10.44
N ARG A 75 0.65 -8.08 -10.98
CA ARG A 75 0.79 -7.43 -12.30
C ARG A 75 0.12 -8.25 -13.40
N ARG A 76 0.33 -9.57 -13.39
CA ARG A 76 -0.23 -10.50 -14.37
C ARG A 76 -1.73 -10.71 -14.14
N GLN A 77 -2.19 -10.70 -12.89
CA GLN A 77 -3.63 -10.70 -12.57
C GLN A 77 -4.34 -9.51 -13.22
N LYS A 78 -3.78 -8.29 -13.11
CA LYS A 78 -4.31 -7.09 -13.79
C LYS A 78 -4.33 -7.24 -15.32
N GLN A 79 -3.28 -7.81 -15.90
CA GLN A 79 -3.23 -8.08 -17.34
C GLN A 79 -4.31 -9.09 -17.77
N LEU A 80 -4.58 -10.11 -16.97
CA LEU A 80 -5.65 -11.06 -17.24
C LEU A 80 -7.02 -10.38 -17.17
N LEU A 81 -7.26 -9.51 -16.19
CA LEU A 81 -8.50 -8.75 -16.08
C LEU A 81 -8.73 -7.75 -17.24
N GLN A 82 -7.65 -7.30 -17.89
CA GLN A 82 -7.76 -6.47 -19.10
C GLN A 82 -8.18 -7.28 -20.34
N LEU A 83 -7.87 -8.58 -20.37
CA LEU A 83 -8.06 -9.45 -21.54
C LEU A 83 -9.27 -10.38 -21.42
N TYR A 84 -9.64 -10.73 -20.19
CA TYR A 84 -10.70 -11.68 -19.87
C TYR A 84 -11.67 -11.05 -18.87
N PRO A 85 -12.96 -11.35 -18.98
CA PRO A 85 -13.95 -10.86 -18.04
C PRO A 85 -13.73 -11.45 -16.62
N ALA A 86 -14.12 -10.67 -15.63
CA ALA A 86 -13.89 -10.93 -14.20
C ALA A 86 -14.46 -12.28 -13.71
N HIS A 87 -15.62 -12.70 -14.21
CA HIS A 87 -16.31 -13.92 -13.77
C HIS A 87 -15.63 -15.23 -14.21
N LEU A 88 -14.75 -15.19 -15.22
CA LEU A 88 -13.97 -16.36 -15.67
C LEU A 88 -12.69 -16.58 -14.85
N LEU A 89 -12.30 -15.58 -14.07
CA LEU A 89 -11.05 -15.58 -13.34
C LEU A 89 -11.28 -15.94 -11.88
N PRO A 90 -10.30 -16.58 -11.21
CA PRO A 90 -10.36 -16.80 -9.77
C PRO A 90 -10.58 -15.49 -8.99
N PRO A 91 -11.22 -15.56 -7.81
CA PRO A 91 -11.46 -14.39 -6.98
C PRO A 91 -10.14 -13.87 -6.42
N SER A 92 -10.01 -12.56 -6.26
CA SER A 92 -8.81 -11.94 -5.72
C SER A 92 -9.13 -10.55 -5.15
N PRO A 93 -8.20 -9.90 -4.44
CA PRO A 93 -8.43 -8.53 -3.95
C PRO A 93 -8.68 -7.52 -5.07
N ILE A 94 -8.17 -7.82 -6.26
CA ILE A 94 -8.33 -7.00 -7.46
C ILE A 94 -9.62 -7.39 -8.21
N ASN A 95 -10.06 -8.63 -8.04
CA ASN A 95 -11.27 -9.19 -8.63
C ASN A 95 -12.19 -9.75 -7.53
N PRO A 96 -13.02 -8.91 -6.89
CA PRO A 96 -13.89 -9.36 -5.80
C PRO A 96 -15.11 -10.15 -6.28
N VAL A 97 -15.27 -10.33 -7.59
CA VAL A 97 -16.40 -11.04 -8.19
C VAL A 97 -16.29 -12.54 -7.91
N GLU A 98 -17.40 -13.17 -7.55
CA GLU A 98 -17.45 -14.62 -7.38
C GLU A 98 -17.25 -15.32 -8.73
N PRO A 99 -16.33 -16.31 -8.81
CA PRO A 99 -16.04 -17.00 -10.05
C PRO A 99 -17.20 -17.93 -10.42
N VAL A 100 -17.46 -18.07 -11.72
CA VAL A 100 -18.29 -19.17 -12.22
C VAL A 100 -17.47 -20.47 -12.13
N PRO A 101 -18.03 -21.58 -11.63
CA PRO A 101 -17.32 -22.85 -11.55
C PRO A 101 -16.89 -23.33 -12.94
N VAL A 102 -15.66 -23.85 -13.03
CA VAL A 102 -15.11 -24.33 -14.30
C VAL A 102 -15.51 -25.80 -14.49
N GLN A 103 -16.16 -26.11 -15.60
CA GLN A 103 -16.40 -27.49 -16.02
C GLN A 103 -15.28 -27.95 -16.95
N TRP A 104 -14.62 -29.03 -16.54
CA TRP A 104 -13.62 -29.68 -17.37
C TRP A 104 -14.29 -30.66 -18.34
N PRO A 105 -13.69 -30.97 -19.52
CA PRO A 105 -14.26 -31.91 -20.48
C PRO A 105 -14.51 -33.32 -19.93
N SER A 106 -13.82 -33.71 -18.85
CA SER A 106 -14.05 -34.96 -18.12
C SER A 106 -15.35 -34.98 -17.30
N GLY A 107 -16.09 -33.87 -17.24
CA GLY A 107 -17.25 -33.70 -16.37
C GLY A 107 -16.90 -33.27 -14.94
N THR A 108 -15.62 -33.07 -14.64
CA THR A 108 -15.13 -32.60 -13.33
C THR A 108 -15.44 -31.11 -13.15
N VAL A 109 -16.09 -30.75 -12.04
CA VAL A 109 -16.30 -29.35 -11.64
C VAL A 109 -15.14 -28.88 -10.78
N ILE A 110 -14.56 -27.74 -11.13
CA ILE A 110 -13.39 -27.19 -10.45
C ILE A 110 -13.81 -25.95 -9.65
N ASN A 111 -13.54 -26.00 -8.35
CA ASN A 111 -13.78 -24.90 -7.43
C ASN A 111 -12.45 -24.31 -6.97
N TRP A 112 -12.34 -22.98 -7.04
CA TRP A 112 -11.17 -22.28 -6.51
C TRP A 112 -11.32 -22.06 -5.01
N VAL A 113 -10.43 -22.69 -4.24
CA VAL A 113 -10.42 -22.59 -2.77
C VAL A 113 -9.30 -21.65 -2.32
N GLY A 114 -9.64 -20.80 -1.35
CA GLY A 114 -8.69 -19.92 -0.65
C GLY A 114 -9.31 -18.58 -0.32
N GLU A 115 -9.11 -18.14 0.92
CA GLU A 115 -9.56 -16.83 1.39
C GLU A 115 -8.42 -15.84 1.37
N TYR A 116 -8.66 -14.67 0.76
CA TYR A 116 -7.74 -13.56 0.91
C TYR A 116 -7.92 -12.91 2.27
N LYS A 117 -6.90 -12.97 3.13
CA LYS A 117 -6.85 -12.13 4.33
C LYS A 117 -6.34 -10.73 3.95
N PRO A 118 -7.19 -9.68 4.00
CA PRO A 118 -6.72 -8.33 3.75
C PRO A 118 -5.61 -7.99 4.73
N LYS A 119 -4.55 -7.37 4.20
CA LYS A 119 -3.45 -6.92 5.05
C LYS A 119 -3.94 -5.73 5.86
N GLU A 120 -3.99 -5.88 7.17
CA GLU A 120 -4.27 -4.77 8.07
C GLU A 120 -3.13 -3.76 8.00
N TYR A 121 -3.39 -2.60 7.41
CA TYR A 121 -2.44 -1.49 7.41
C TYR A 121 -2.57 -0.73 8.72
N LYS A 122 -1.72 -1.06 9.69
CA LYS A 122 -1.49 -0.18 10.83
C LYS A 122 -0.78 1.07 10.33
N SER A 123 -1.23 2.26 10.74
CA SER A 123 -0.54 3.49 10.37
C SER A 123 0.90 3.45 10.89
N ILE A 124 1.81 4.17 10.21
CA ILE A 124 3.25 4.21 10.53
C ILE A 124 3.50 4.57 12.01
N TYR A 125 2.55 5.29 12.62
CA TYR A 125 2.61 5.80 13.98
C TYR A 125 1.69 5.09 14.98
N ALA A 126 0.86 4.13 14.54
CA ALA A 126 -0.21 3.55 15.37
C ALA A 126 0.30 2.99 16.71
N ASN A 127 1.51 2.42 16.73
CA ASN A 127 2.10 1.79 17.92
C ASN A 127 3.50 2.35 18.26
N ARG A 128 3.86 3.55 17.77
CA ARG A 128 5.19 4.14 18.02
C ARG A 128 5.08 5.35 18.95
N ARG A 129 6.04 5.49 19.87
CA ARG A 129 6.29 6.76 20.58
C ARG A 129 6.51 7.86 19.53
N GLN A 130 5.90 9.03 19.74
CA GLN A 130 5.92 10.15 18.80
C GLN A 130 7.36 10.48 18.38
N LEU A 131 7.69 10.18 17.12
CA LEU A 131 9.07 10.23 16.59
C LEU A 131 9.55 11.65 16.29
N PHE A 132 8.62 12.59 16.11
CA PHE A 132 8.97 13.98 15.85
C PHE A 132 9.31 14.68 17.15
N LYS A 133 10.62 14.80 17.40
CA LYS A 133 11.21 15.55 18.52
C LYS A 133 10.89 17.05 18.45
N GLY A 134 10.43 17.55 17.31
CA GLY A 134 10.31 18.98 17.00
C GLY A 134 11.67 19.62 16.71
N HIS A 135 11.66 20.74 16.01
CA HIS A 135 12.89 21.49 15.75
C HIS A 135 13.47 22.04 17.06
N LYS A 136 14.78 22.28 17.14
CA LYS A 136 15.42 22.80 18.37
C LYS A 136 14.70 24.05 18.90
N ARG A 137 14.33 24.96 18.00
CA ARG A 137 13.61 26.21 18.31
C ARG A 137 12.21 25.99 18.90
N GLU A 138 11.53 24.91 18.55
CA GLU A 138 10.19 24.56 19.08
C GLU A 138 10.30 23.98 20.47
N ARG A 139 11.33 23.15 20.71
CA ARG A 139 11.61 22.58 22.04
C ARG A 139 12.01 23.65 23.05
N GLU A 140 12.88 24.56 22.65
CA GLU A 140 13.38 25.65 23.50
C GLU A 140 12.43 26.86 23.53
N ARG A 141 11.23 26.76 22.94
CA ARG A 141 10.28 27.88 22.87
C ARG A 141 9.85 28.33 24.27
N ALA A 142 9.61 27.38 25.18
CA ALA A 142 9.18 27.67 26.55
C ALA A 142 10.28 28.37 27.34
N GLU A 143 11.51 27.86 27.26
CA GLU A 143 12.70 28.45 27.90
C GLU A 143 12.96 29.87 27.39
N ARG A 144 12.96 30.06 26.06
CA ARG A 144 13.15 31.40 25.47
C ARG A 144 12.05 32.37 25.90
N LYS A 145 10.81 31.90 26.03
CA LYS A 145 9.70 32.74 26.51
C LYS A 145 9.94 33.15 27.97
N ALA A 146 10.31 32.22 28.83
CA ALA A 146 10.61 32.51 30.24
C ALA A 146 11.79 33.50 30.39
N GLU A 147 12.84 33.36 29.58
CA GLU A 147 13.96 34.30 29.55
C GLU A 147 13.53 35.72 29.15
N VAL A 148 12.65 35.83 28.15
CA VAL A 148 12.09 37.12 27.72
C VAL A 148 11.20 37.72 28.81
N ASP A 149 10.31 36.93 29.40
CA ASP A 149 9.38 37.37 30.43
C ASP A 149 10.16 37.89 31.67
N GLY A 150 11.18 37.15 32.15
CA GLY A 150 12.02 37.61 33.27
C GLY A 150 12.85 38.86 32.98
N ARG A 151 13.25 39.09 31.72
CA ARG A 151 13.90 40.33 31.30
C ARG A 151 12.93 41.51 31.29
N LEU A 152 11.66 41.28 30.95
CA LEU A 152 10.63 42.30 30.97
C LEU A 152 10.26 42.68 32.41
N GLU A 153 10.18 41.72 33.32
CA GLU A 153 9.90 41.97 34.75
C GLU A 153 10.93 42.90 35.40
N THR A 154 12.21 42.74 35.04
CA THR A 154 13.31 43.56 35.59
C THR A 154 13.60 44.83 34.79
N MET A 155 12.81 45.11 33.75
CA MET A 155 13.07 46.21 32.81
C MET A 155 13.01 47.58 33.49
N ASP A 156 11.99 47.82 34.32
CA ASP A 156 11.79 49.12 34.96
C ASP A 156 12.92 49.47 35.93
N ALA A 157 13.40 48.47 36.69
CA ALA A 157 14.54 48.64 37.59
C ALA A 157 15.82 48.98 36.81
N ARG A 158 16.08 48.28 35.69
CA ARG A 158 17.23 48.57 34.81
C ARG A 158 17.16 49.95 34.20
N ILE A 159 15.97 50.40 33.80
CA ILE A 159 15.77 51.75 33.28
C ILE A 159 16.04 52.79 34.38
N ALA A 160 15.60 52.55 35.61
CA ALA A 160 15.83 53.45 36.73
C ALA A 160 17.32 53.55 37.09
N GLU A 161 18.00 52.41 37.19
CA GLU A 161 19.44 52.32 37.43
C GLU A 161 20.23 53.05 36.33
N TRP A 162 19.93 52.77 35.07
CA TRP A 162 20.56 53.44 33.93
C TRP A 162 20.32 54.97 33.94
N LYS A 163 19.09 55.41 34.26
CA LYS A 163 18.80 56.85 34.39
C LYS A 163 19.58 57.51 35.53
N ALA A 164 19.73 56.81 36.65
CA ALA A 164 20.50 57.30 37.80
C ALA A 164 21.98 57.43 37.44
N GLU A 165 22.56 56.41 36.81
CA GLU A 165 23.94 56.41 36.30
C GLU A 165 24.17 57.56 35.31
N VAL A 166 23.26 57.77 34.35
CA VAL A 166 23.34 58.88 33.41
C VAL A 166 23.26 60.24 34.12
N ALA A 167 22.41 60.37 35.14
CA ALA A 167 22.29 61.61 35.91
C ALA A 167 23.55 61.90 36.73
N GLU A 168 24.13 60.88 37.36
CA GLU A 168 25.40 60.97 38.10
C GLU A 168 26.55 61.34 37.17
N ASN A 169 26.68 60.64 36.04
CA ASN A 169 27.68 60.96 35.01
C ASN A 169 27.53 62.39 34.49
N LYS A 170 26.29 62.88 34.34
CA LYS A 170 26.00 64.26 33.95
C LYS A 170 26.37 65.26 35.06
N ALA A 171 26.15 64.93 36.33
CA ALA A 171 26.55 65.76 37.46
C ALA A 171 28.08 65.85 37.58
N ASN A 172 28.77 64.72 37.44
CA ASN A 172 30.23 64.63 37.49
C ASN A 172 30.91 65.32 36.30
N SER A 173 30.29 65.29 35.11
CA SER A 173 30.79 65.98 33.92
C SER A 173 30.42 67.47 33.85
N ARG A 174 29.56 67.96 34.75
CA ARG A 174 29.25 69.38 34.83
C ARG A 174 30.44 70.11 35.45
N SER A 175 31.05 71.01 34.69
CA SER A 175 32.13 71.85 35.21
C SER A 175 31.64 72.64 36.44
N THR A 176 32.37 72.55 37.54
CA THR A 176 32.09 73.29 38.78
C THR A 176 32.44 74.78 38.68
N LEU A 177 33.04 75.20 37.58
CA LEU A 177 33.35 76.59 37.29
C LEU A 177 32.09 77.32 36.80
N PRO A 178 31.64 78.37 37.50
CA PRO A 178 30.43 79.12 37.17
C PRO A 178 30.75 80.16 36.09
N PHE A 179 31.12 79.70 34.90
CA PHE A 179 32.04 80.45 34.03
C PHE A 179 33.42 80.64 34.69
#